data_AF-A0A8S3HFQ5-F1
#
_entry.id   AF-A0A8S3HFQ5-F1
#
_cell.length_a   1.000
_cell.length_b   1.000
_cell.length_c   1.000
_cell.angle_alpha   90.00
_cell.angle_beta   90.00
_cell.angle_gamma   90.00
#
_symmetry.space_group_name_H-M   'P 1'
#
loop_
_entity.id
_entity.type
_entity.pdbx_description
1 polymer ?
#
loop_
_entity_poly.entity_id
_entity_poly.type
_entity_poly.pdbx_seq_one_letter_code
_entity_poly.pdbx_strand_id
1 'polypeptide(L)'
;VLMDKRAHNEIKENRARLRPIIETIIFCGKQNIALRGHRDDGHKIEENGVFSANDGNFRALLQYRIQSSDEELRQHLEKCNKNASYISKTIQNQIISIIGKLILKQIIEEVKQAHFYTVLLDKTSKPNSENQFFSVMLVFMCSCLF
;
A
#
# COMPACT_ATOMS: atom_id res chain seq x y z
N VAL A 1 -12.72 -10.85 32.18
CA VAL A 1 -12.17 -11.98 31.39
C VAL A 1 -12.93 -12.27 30.09
N LEU A 2 -14.27 -12.28 30.05
CA LEU A 2 -15.04 -12.51 28.81
C LEU A 2 -15.02 -11.34 27.80
N MET A 3 -14.99 -10.09 28.27
CA MET A 3 -14.91 -8.91 27.38
C MET A 3 -13.57 -8.80 26.65
N ASP A 4 -12.48 -9.19 27.31
CA ASP A 4 -11.14 -9.22 26.72
C ASP A 4 -11.05 -10.22 25.55
N LYS A 5 -11.71 -11.38 25.68
CA LYS A 5 -11.76 -12.40 24.62
C LYS A 5 -12.51 -11.91 23.37
N ARG A 6 -13.59 -11.14 23.54
CA ARG A 6 -14.34 -10.57 22.40
C ARG A 6 -13.52 -9.53 21.65
N ALA A 7 -12.95 -8.56 22.39
CA ALA A 7 -12.10 -7.53 21.79
C ALA A 7 -10.89 -8.13 21.07
N HIS A 8 -10.27 -9.15 21.66
CA HIS A 8 -9.15 -9.86 21.04
C HIS A 8 -9.55 -10.54 19.72
N ASN A 9 -10.70 -11.22 19.69
CA ASN A 9 -11.19 -11.87 18.48
C ASN A 9 -11.53 -10.86 17.38
N GLU A 10 -12.18 -9.74 17.72
CA GLU A 10 -12.47 -8.67 16.76
C GLU A 10 -11.19 -8.07 16.14
N ILE A 11 -10.16 -7.83 16.96
CA ILE A 11 -8.85 -7.36 16.47
C ILE A 11 -8.23 -8.38 15.52
N LYS A 12 -8.30 -9.67 15.87
CA LYS A 12 -7.76 -10.75 15.04
C LYS A 12 -8.47 -10.82 13.68
N GLU A 13 -9.80 -10.78 13.67
CA GLU A 13 -10.60 -10.79 12.45
C GLU A 13 -10.34 -9.55 11.58
N ASN A 14 -10.31 -8.35 12.18
CA ASN A 14 -10.05 -7.12 11.43
C ASN A 14 -8.65 -7.09 10.82
N ARG A 15 -7.64 -7.65 11.51
CA ARG A 15 -6.29 -7.83 10.96
C ARG A 15 -6.28 -8.80 9.79
N ALA A 16 -6.98 -9.92 9.90
CA ALA A 16 -7.10 -10.90 8.81
C ALA A 16 -7.72 -10.26 7.56
N ARG A 17 -8.81 -9.48 7.72
CA ARG A 17 -9.47 -8.74 6.64
C ARG A 17 -8.58 -7.69 5.98
N LEU A 18 -7.81 -6.94 6.76
CA LEU A 18 -6.95 -5.86 6.25
C LEU A 18 -5.67 -6.37 5.59
N ARG A 19 -5.17 -7.53 6.00
CA ARG A 19 -3.91 -8.10 5.51
C ARG A 19 -3.82 -8.19 3.98
N PRO A 20 -4.75 -8.86 3.25
CA PRO A 20 -4.66 -8.99 1.80
C PRO A 20 -4.74 -7.64 1.07
N ILE A 21 -5.45 -6.67 1.64
CA ILE A 21 -5.57 -5.31 1.11
C ILE A 21 -4.22 -4.58 1.22
N ILE A 22 -3.59 -4.62 2.40
CA ILE A 22 -2.29 -3.99 2.65
C ILE A 22 -1.21 -4.66 1.78
N GLU A 23 -1.19 -5.99 1.70
CA GLU A 23 -0.23 -6.74 0.87
C GLU A 23 -0.36 -6.36 -0.61
N THR A 24 -1.58 -6.15 -1.11
CA THR A 24 -1.81 -5.73 -2.49
C THR A 24 -1.28 -4.31 -2.74
N ILE A 25 -1.46 -3.38 -1.79
CA ILE A 25 -0.89 -2.03 -1.89
C ILE A 25 0.64 -2.07 -1.89
N ILE A 26 1.24 -2.88 -1.00
CA ILE A 26 2.70 -3.07 -0.95
C ILE A 26 3.21 -3.67 -2.25
N PHE A 27 2.51 -4.67 -2.80
CA PHE A 27 2.87 -5.28 -4.07
C PHE A 27 2.91 -4.25 -5.20
N CYS A 28 1.85 -3.45 -5.36
CA CYS A 28 1.81 -2.39 -6.36
C CYS A 28 2.96 -1.38 -6.18
N GLY A 29 3.22 -0.95 -4.94
CA GLY A 29 4.31 -0.03 -4.63
C GLY A 29 5.69 -0.61 -4.97
N LYS A 30 5.95 -1.88 -4.64
CA LYS A 30 7.23 -2.55 -4.94
C LYS A 30 7.45 -2.77 -6.44
N GLN A 31 6.40 -3.05 -7.20
CA GLN A 31 6.47 -3.32 -8.63
C GLN A 31 6.32 -2.07 -9.50
N ASN A 32 6.20 -0.88 -8.88
CA ASN A 32 5.92 0.38 -9.58
C ASN A 32 4.63 0.31 -10.44
N ILE A 33 3.62 -0.41 -9.95
CA ILE A 33 2.32 -0.55 -10.61
C ILE A 33 1.38 0.52 -10.05
N ALA A 34 0.78 1.31 -10.93
CA ALA A 34 -0.21 2.30 -10.53
C ALA A 34 -1.41 1.60 -9.87
N LEU A 35 -1.80 2.02 -8.66
CA LEU A 35 -2.94 1.43 -7.95
C LEU A 35 -4.28 1.66 -8.67
N ARG A 36 -4.46 2.87 -9.23
CA ARG A 36 -5.74 3.36 -9.75
C ARG A 36 -5.81 3.34 -11.26
N GLY A 37 -6.98 2.99 -11.78
CA GLY A 37 -7.35 3.14 -13.19
C GLY A 37 -8.15 4.42 -13.45
N HIS A 38 -8.81 4.49 -14.60
CA HIS A 38 -9.65 5.63 -14.98
C HIS A 38 -10.94 5.71 -14.16
N ARG A 39 -11.49 4.57 -13.71
CA ARG A 39 -12.68 4.46 -12.86
C ARG A 39 -12.36 3.51 -11.70
N ASP A 40 -12.25 4.03 -10.47
CA ASP A 40 -11.89 3.28 -9.25
C ASP A 40 -12.87 3.61 -8.10
N ASP A 41 -14.11 3.95 -8.46
CA ASP A 41 -15.18 4.39 -7.56
C ASP A 41 -16.26 3.32 -7.34
N GLY A 42 -16.12 2.15 -7.96
CA GLY A 42 -17.03 1.02 -7.79
C GLY A 42 -17.13 0.53 -6.34
N HIS A 43 -18.34 0.25 -5.88
CA HIS A 43 -18.56 -0.16 -4.48
C HIS A 43 -18.42 -1.67 -4.25
N LYS A 44 -18.37 -2.46 -5.33
CA LYS A 44 -18.27 -3.93 -5.30
C LYS A 44 -17.24 -4.41 -6.31
N ILE A 45 -16.46 -5.42 -5.93
CA ILE A 45 -15.69 -6.21 -6.88
C ILE A 45 -16.68 -7.21 -7.46
N GLU A 46 -17.04 -7.10 -8.74
CA GLU A 46 -18.02 -8.01 -9.34
C GLU A 46 -17.43 -9.43 -9.41
N GLU A 47 -18.12 -10.40 -8.81
CA GLU A 47 -17.70 -11.81 -8.80
C GLU A 47 -17.79 -12.45 -10.20
N ASN A 48 -18.60 -11.88 -11.09
CA ASN A 48 -18.97 -12.50 -12.37
C ASN A 48 -17.85 -12.54 -13.42
N GLY A 49 -16.63 -12.08 -13.10
CA GLY A 49 -15.48 -12.13 -14.02
C GLY A 49 -15.65 -11.34 -15.31
N VAL A 50 -16.77 -10.64 -15.49
CA VAL A 50 -16.99 -9.73 -16.62
C VAL A 50 -16.23 -8.46 -16.29
N PHE A 51 -15.09 -8.28 -16.96
CA PHE A 51 -14.32 -7.05 -16.98
C PHE A 51 -15.13 -5.94 -17.68
N SER A 52 -16.24 -5.52 -17.08
CA SER A 52 -17.13 -4.52 -17.70
C SER A 52 -16.46 -3.14 -17.74
N ALA A 53 -15.42 -2.91 -16.93
CA ALA A 53 -14.54 -1.74 -17.00
C ALA A 53 -13.14 -2.03 -16.41
N ASN A 54 -12.13 -1.25 -16.85
CA ASN A 54 -10.81 -1.20 -16.21
C ASN A 54 -10.92 -0.48 -14.84
N ASP A 55 -11.27 -1.26 -13.82
CA ASP A 55 -11.44 -0.86 -12.42
C ASP A 55 -10.11 -0.48 -11.73
N GLY A 56 -8.98 -0.54 -12.44
CA GLY A 56 -7.65 -0.28 -11.89
C GLY A 56 -6.98 -1.50 -11.28
N ASN A 57 -5.64 -1.46 -11.21
CA ASN A 57 -4.82 -2.61 -10.86
C ASN A 57 -5.08 -3.12 -9.43
N PHE A 58 -5.35 -2.23 -8.48
CA PHE A 58 -5.63 -2.62 -7.09
C PHE A 58 -6.87 -3.53 -7.00
N ARG A 59 -7.98 -3.15 -7.64
CA ARG A 59 -9.23 -3.93 -7.63
C ARG A 59 -9.09 -5.22 -8.41
N ALA A 60 -8.42 -5.19 -9.56
CA ALA A 60 -8.11 -6.37 -10.35
C ALA A 60 -7.27 -7.40 -9.57
N LEU A 61 -6.28 -6.95 -8.80
CA LEU A 61 -5.46 -7.83 -7.97
C LEU A 61 -6.25 -8.43 -6.79
N LEU A 62 -7.16 -7.66 -6.17
CA LEU A 62 -8.06 -8.21 -5.15
C LEU A 62 -9.00 -9.27 -5.73
N GLN A 63 -9.57 -9.03 -6.92
CA GLN A 63 -10.39 -10.01 -7.62
C GLN A 63 -9.60 -11.28 -7.96
N TYR A 64 -8.36 -11.13 -8.43
CA TYR A 64 -7.46 -12.25 -8.70
C TYR A 64 -7.17 -13.08 -7.44
N ARG A 65 -6.98 -12.43 -6.27
CA ARG A 65 -6.83 -13.12 -4.99
C ARG A 65 -8.07 -13.93 -4.61
N ILE A 66 -9.27 -13.35 -4.78
CA ILE A 66 -10.55 -14.06 -4.53
C ILE A 66 -10.66 -15.28 -5.45
N GLN A 67 -10.35 -15.14 -6.73
CA GLN A 67 -10.32 -16.25 -7.70
C GLN A 67 -9.26 -17.31 -7.37
N SER A 68 -8.21 -16.92 -6.64
CA SER A 68 -7.13 -17.78 -6.16
C SER A 68 -7.42 -18.36 -4.76
N SER A 69 -8.70 -18.46 -4.38
CA SER A 69 -9.17 -19.07 -3.12
C SER A 69 -8.85 -18.31 -1.83
N ASP A 70 -8.71 -16.98 -1.88
CA ASP A 70 -8.68 -16.12 -0.67
C ASP A 70 -10.10 -15.94 -0.09
N GLU A 71 -10.56 -16.97 0.63
CA GLU A 71 -11.92 -17.03 1.18
C GLU A 71 -12.15 -16.00 2.29
N GLU A 72 -11.12 -15.61 3.05
CA GLU A 72 -11.24 -14.57 4.07
C GLU A 72 -11.52 -13.20 3.43
N LEU A 73 -10.78 -12.85 2.37
CA LEU A 73 -11.02 -11.63 1.60
C LEU A 73 -12.39 -11.66 0.92
N ARG A 74 -12.77 -12.80 0.35
CA ARG A 74 -14.08 -12.98 -0.29
C ARG A 74 -15.21 -12.71 0.71
N GLN A 75 -15.24 -13.44 1.82
CA GLN A 75 -16.28 -13.29 2.84
C GLN A 75 -16.33 -11.88 3.42
N HIS A 76 -15.18 -11.23 3.59
CA HIS A 76 -15.10 -9.84 4.00
C HIS A 76 -15.82 -8.93 3.02
N LEU A 77 -15.47 -9.00 1.73
CA LEU A 77 -16.02 -8.10 0.72
C LEU A 77 -17.51 -8.36 0.42
N GLU A 78 -17.97 -9.60 0.58
CA GLU A 78 -19.39 -9.97 0.47
C GLU A 78 -20.23 -9.48 1.67
N LYS A 79 -19.72 -9.63 2.90
CA LYS A 79 -20.47 -9.39 4.14
C LYS A 79 -20.25 -8.00 4.74
N CYS A 80 -19.23 -7.26 4.32
CA CYS A 80 -18.91 -5.98 4.93
C CYS A 80 -19.98 -4.92 4.66
N ASN A 81 -20.20 -4.06 5.65
CA ASN A 81 -20.92 -2.80 5.43
C ASN A 81 -20.14 -1.91 4.48
N LYS A 82 -20.83 -1.02 3.76
CA LYS A 82 -20.21 -0.08 2.79
C LYS A 82 -18.98 0.65 3.37
N ASN A 83 -19.05 1.05 4.63
CA ASN A 83 -18.00 1.81 5.31
C ASN A 83 -16.81 0.96 5.80
N ALA A 84 -16.91 -0.37 5.72
CA ALA A 84 -15.93 -1.31 6.25
C ALA A 84 -15.25 -2.16 5.15
N SER A 85 -15.43 -1.82 3.88
CA SER A 85 -14.79 -2.54 2.77
C SER A 85 -13.27 -2.37 2.75
N TYR A 86 -12.77 -1.23 3.25
CA TYR A 86 -11.34 -0.84 3.26
C TYR A 86 -10.68 -0.72 1.88
N ILE A 87 -11.46 -0.75 0.80
CA ILE A 87 -10.95 -0.66 -0.59
C ILE A 87 -11.03 0.76 -1.18
N SER A 88 -11.64 1.71 -0.48
CA SER A 88 -11.85 3.06 -1.01
C SER A 88 -10.55 3.82 -1.21
N LYS A 89 -10.51 4.76 -2.16
CA LYS A 89 -9.38 5.65 -2.41
C LYS A 89 -8.84 6.33 -1.14
N THR A 90 -9.73 6.68 -0.22
CA THR A 90 -9.39 7.33 1.05
C THR A 90 -8.62 6.38 1.95
N ILE A 91 -9.09 5.14 2.11
CA ILE A 91 -8.40 4.12 2.92
C ILE A 91 -7.07 3.72 2.26
N GLN A 92 -7.03 3.55 0.94
CA GLN A 92 -5.77 3.30 0.22
C GLN A 92 -4.73 4.39 0.52
N ASN A 93 -5.11 5.68 0.45
CA ASN A 93 -4.22 6.80 0.77
C ASN A 93 -3.74 6.78 2.22
N GLN A 94 -4.62 6.43 3.18
CA GLN A 94 -4.23 6.31 4.58
C GLN A 94 -3.22 5.18 4.79
N ILE A 95 -3.45 4.02 4.17
CA ILE A 95 -2.51 2.88 4.22
C ILE A 95 -1.16 3.29 3.63
N ILE A 96 -1.14 3.93 2.46
CA ILE A 96 0.09 4.44 1.83
C ILE A 96 0.81 5.41 2.76
N SER A 97 0.08 6.34 3.39
CA SER A 97 0.67 7.28 4.35
C SER A 97 1.32 6.57 5.54
N ILE A 98 0.65 5.56 6.09
CA ILE A 98 1.19 4.76 7.21
C ILE A 98 2.44 4.00 6.79
N ILE A 99 2.41 3.32 5.64
CA ILE A 99 3.56 2.61 5.08
C ILE A 99 4.74 3.58 4.88
N GLY A 100 4.48 4.74 4.27
CA GLY A 100 5.50 5.77 4.07
C GLY A 100 6.13 6.26 5.38
N LYS A 101 5.32 6.44 6.44
CA LYS A 101 5.84 6.79 7.77
C LYS A 101 6.70 5.69 8.39
N LEU A 102 6.33 4.42 8.22
CA LEU A 102 7.11 3.28 8.72
C LEU A 102 8.45 3.17 8.00
N ILE A 103 8.45 3.30 6.67
CA ILE A 103 9.68 3.32 5.87
C ILE A 103 10.57 4.50 6.27
N LEU A 104 10.00 5.70 6.41
CA LEU A 104 10.74 6.88 6.82
C LEU A 104 11.35 6.71 8.22
N LYS A 105 10.59 6.16 9.17
CA LYS A 105 11.08 5.86 10.51
C LYS A 105 12.30 4.94 10.46
N GLN A 106 12.23 3.87 9.67
CA GLN A 106 13.34 2.94 9.49
C GLN A 106 14.57 3.63 8.89
N ILE A 107 14.40 4.41 7.81
CA ILE A 107 15.50 5.17 7.20
C ILE A 107 16.14 6.13 8.21
N ILE A 108 15.35 6.83 9.03
CA ILE A 108 15.87 7.74 10.06
C ILE A 108 16.68 6.97 11.12
N GLU A 109 16.22 5.78 11.52
CA GLU A 109 16.95 4.92 12.46
C GLU A 109 18.29 4.46 11.86
N GLU A 110 18.31 4.08 10.58
CA GLU A 110 19.52 3.71 9.85
C GLU A 110 20.50 4.91 9.72
N VAL A 111 20.01 6.11 9.41
CA VAL A 111 20.82 7.35 9.36
C VAL A 111 21.41 7.69 10.72
N LYS A 112 20.66 7.54 11.81
CA LYS A 112 21.16 7.79 13.17
C LYS A 112 22.23 6.80 13.59
N GLN A 113 22.19 5.57 13.08
CA GLN A 113 23.19 4.53 13.38
C GLN A 113 24.41 4.61 12.47
N ALA A 114 24.29 5.22 11.29
CA ALA A 114 25.39 5.35 10.34
C ALA A 114 26.48 6.29 10.87
N HIS A 115 27.74 5.83 10.83
CA HIS A 115 28.88 6.68 11.18
C HIS A 115 29.16 7.72 10.09
N PHE A 116 28.99 7.34 8.83
CA PHE A 116 29.15 8.21 7.66
C PHE A 116 27.99 8.01 6.68
N TYR A 117 27.44 9.12 6.22
CA TYR A 117 26.48 9.17 5.12
C TYR A 117 26.74 10.40 4.25
N THR A 118 26.36 10.33 2.98
CA THR A 118 26.42 11.46 2.04
C THR A 118 25.03 11.73 1.49
N VAL A 119 24.72 13.02 1.28
CA VAL A 119 23.50 13.47 0.61
C VAL A 119 23.87 13.90 -0.80
N LEU A 120 23.36 13.20 -1.80
CA LEU A 120 23.49 13.57 -3.21
C LEU A 120 22.22 14.28 -3.64
N LEU A 121 22.38 15.48 -4.20
CA LEU A 121 21.30 16.23 -4.82
C LEU A 121 21.51 16.22 -6.34
N ASP A 122 20.58 15.63 -7.06
CA ASP A 122 20.54 15.68 -8.52
C ASP A 122 19.43 16.62 -8.98
N LYS A 123 19.73 17.47 -9.97
CA LYS A 123 18.78 18.43 -10.53
C LYS A 123 18.55 18.10 -11.99
N THR A 124 17.31 17.77 -12.32
CA THR A 124 16.87 17.65 -13.71
C THR A 124 16.03 18.87 -14.09
N SER A 125 16.41 19.54 -15.18
CA SER A 125 15.64 20.64 -15.76
C SER A 125 15.14 20.21 -17.13
N LYS A 126 13.84 20.36 -17.39
CA LYS A 126 13.29 20.08 -18.71
C LYS A 126 13.49 21.33 -19.59
N PRO A 127 14.03 21.20 -20.82
CA PRO A 127 14.08 22.34 -21.74
C PRO A 127 12.67 22.88 -21.98
N ASN A 128 12.49 24.19 -21.86
CA ASN A 128 11.22 24.90 -22.07
C ASN A 128 10.12 24.65 -21.03
N SER A 129 10.43 24.19 -19.82
CA SER A 129 9.49 24.21 -18.70
C SER A 129 10.06 24.94 -17.49
N GLU A 130 9.24 25.73 -16.81
CA GLU A 130 9.61 26.39 -15.54
C GLU A 130 9.76 25.38 -14.37
N ASN A 131 9.28 24.15 -14.56
CA ASN A 131 9.33 23.10 -13.55
C ASN A 131 10.74 22.50 -13.45
N GLN A 132 11.34 22.62 -12.26
CA GLN A 132 12.61 21.99 -11.90
C GLN A 132 12.33 20.80 -10.98
N PHE A 133 12.98 19.66 -11.23
CA PHE A 133 12.89 18.48 -10.38
C PHE A 133 14.21 18.25 -9.67
N PHE A 134 14.14 18.03 -8.36
CA PHE A 134 15.28 17.68 -7.53
C PHE A 134 15.08 16.25 -7.02
N SER A 135 16.09 15.41 -7.22
CA SER A 135 16.19 14.09 -6.61
C SER A 135 17.19 14.16 -5.47
N VAL A 136 16.83 13.62 -4.30
CA VAL A 136 17.71 13.50 -3.15
C VAL A 136 17.99 12.03 -2.92
N MET A 137 19.27 11.65 -2.93
CA MET A 137 19.72 10.29 -2.65
C MET A 137 20.59 10.28 -1.39
N LEU A 138 20.24 9.43 -0.43
CA LEU A 138 21.05 9.15 0.75
C LEU A 138 21.94 7.93 0.46
N VAL A 139 23.24 8.08 0.62
CA VAL A 139 24.22 7.01 0.44
C VAL A 139 24.91 6.72 1.76
N PHE A 140 24.80 5.47 2.23
CA PHE A 140 25.45 4.99 3.44
C PHE A 140 26.80 4.36 3.10
N MET A 141 27.85 4.75 3.81
CA MET A 141 29.15 4.08 3.70
C MET A 141 29.20 2.93 4.69
N CYS A 142 29.33 1.69 4.19
CA CYS A 142 29.53 0.53 5.03
C CYS A 142 30.94 0.55 5.61
N SER A 143 31.07 0.36 6.93
CA SER A 143 32.34 0.37 7.66
C SER A 143 33.30 -0.76 7.26
N CYS A 144 32.87 -1.72 6.43
CA CYS A 144 33.68 -2.85 5.96
C CYS A 144 34.75 -2.47 4.91
N LEU A 145 34.92 -1.18 4.61
CA LEU A 145 35.89 -0.65 3.63
C LEU A 145 37.11 0.05 4.27
N PHE A 146 37.32 -0.08 5.58
CA PHE A 146 38.53 0.34 6.28
C PHE A 146 39.06 -0.77 7.18
#